data_AF-A0A951GCP7-F1
#
_entry.id   AF-A0A951GCP7-F1
#
_cell.length_a   1.000
_cell.length_b   1.000
_cell.length_c   1.000
_cell.angle_alpha   90.00
_cell.angle_beta   90.00
_cell.angle_gamma   90.00
#
_symmetry.space_group_name_H-M   'P 1'
#
loop_
_entity.id
_entity.type
_entity.pdbx_description
1 polymer ?
#
loop_
_entity_poly.entity_id
_entity_poly.type
_entity_poly.pdbx_seq_one_letter_code
_entity_poly.pdbx_strand_id
1 'polypeptide(L)'
;MKQVHLVVGVVTIVLTGLAGAYGAWCWWRASQSAWFWRILRASQLAVVIQAALGAVLLLAGHKPPGLHVLYGVLPLLVSFFAEQLRISAAQMVLDQRGFESPQAVGKLPDTEQRAVVLAVMQREVGIMVIAALVNVLLLGRAAMTH
;
A
#
# COMPACT_ATOMS: atom_id res chain seq x y z
N MET A 1 -3.99 -0.10 27.18
CA MET A 1 -3.60 -0.85 25.96
C MET A 1 -4.78 -1.16 25.04
N LYS A 2 -5.89 -1.76 25.50
CA LYS A 2 -7.05 -2.08 24.62
C LYS A 2 -7.68 -0.86 23.94
N GLN A 3 -7.99 0.20 24.69
CA GLN A 3 -8.54 1.44 24.11
C GLN A 3 -7.59 2.09 23.10
N VAL A 4 -6.28 2.09 23.40
CA VAL A 4 -5.25 2.58 22.48
C VAL A 4 -5.23 1.76 21.18
N HIS A 5 -5.22 0.43 21.28
CA HIS A 5 -5.28 -0.46 20.11
C HIS A 5 -6.56 -0.26 19.28
N LEU A 6 -7.70 0.04 19.91
CA LEU A 6 -8.94 0.34 19.20
C LEU A 6 -8.85 1.68 18.46
N VAL A 7 -8.40 2.75 19.13
CA VAL A 7 -8.25 4.08 18.50
C VAL A 7 -7.26 4.03 17.34
N VAL A 8 -6.10 3.39 17.55
CA VAL A 8 -5.11 3.21 16.48
C VAL A 8 -5.67 2.36 15.34
N GLY A 9 -6.46 1.33 15.64
CA GLY A 9 -7.14 0.52 14.62
C GLY A 9 -8.08 1.35 13.74
N VAL A 10 -8.94 2.19 14.34
CA VAL A 10 -9.84 3.08 13.60
C VAL A 10 -9.05 4.07 12.74
N VAL A 11 -8.03 4.72 13.31
CA VAL A 11 -7.16 5.64 12.57
C VAL A 11 -6.48 4.93 11.39
N THR A 12 -6.02 3.70 11.60
CA THR A 12 -5.37 2.89 10.56
C THR A 12 -6.32 2.59 9.40
N ILE A 13 -7.57 2.21 9.69
CA ILE A 13 -8.60 1.99 8.67
C ILE A 13 -8.86 3.27 7.88
N VAL A 14 -9.05 4.40 8.58
CA VAL A 14 -9.33 5.70 7.94
C VAL A 14 -8.17 6.14 7.06
N LEU A 15 -6.92 6.12 7.57
CA LEU A 15 -5.73 6.50 6.79
C LEU A 15 -5.56 5.61 5.55
N THR A 16 -5.74 4.30 5.70
CA THR A 16 -5.63 3.37 4.58
C THR A 16 -6.75 3.59 3.55
N GLY A 17 -7.97 3.90 4.02
CA GLY A 17 -9.11 4.27 3.17
C GLY A 17 -8.85 5.54 2.39
N LEU A 18 -8.31 6.58 3.04
CA LEU A 18 -7.91 7.82 2.39
C LEU A 18 -6.79 7.59 1.37
N ALA A 19 -5.78 6.75 1.69
CA ALA A 19 -4.72 6.38 0.75
C ALA A 19 -5.29 5.68 -0.49
N GLY A 20 -6.20 4.72 -0.30
CA GLY A 20 -6.86 3.99 -1.37
C GLY A 20 -7.72 4.89 -2.26
N ALA A 21 -8.58 5.73 -1.66
CA ALA A 21 -9.48 6.62 -2.40
C ALA A 21 -8.73 7.74 -3.13
N TYR A 22 -7.83 8.44 -2.43
CA TYR A 22 -7.05 9.53 -3.03
C TYR A 22 -6.06 8.99 -4.07
N GLY A 23 -5.46 7.82 -3.82
CA GLY A 23 -4.61 7.15 -4.78
C GLY A 23 -5.37 6.70 -6.03
N ALA A 24 -6.56 6.11 -5.89
CA ALA A 24 -7.40 5.73 -7.02
C ALA A 24 -7.76 6.94 -7.89
N TRP A 25 -8.06 8.07 -7.25
CA TRP A 25 -8.29 9.34 -7.94
C TRP A 25 -7.04 9.85 -8.68
N CYS A 26 -5.87 9.82 -8.04
CA CYS A 26 -4.60 10.20 -8.67
C CYS A 26 -4.27 9.27 -9.85
N TRP A 27 -4.52 7.97 -9.70
CA TRP A 27 -4.29 6.96 -10.73
C TRP A 27 -5.19 7.17 -11.95
N TRP A 28 -6.48 7.42 -11.73
CA TRP A 28 -7.44 7.71 -12.80
C TRP A 28 -7.09 9.00 -13.56
N ARG A 29 -6.56 10.02 -12.87
CA ARG A 29 -6.13 11.28 -13.49
C ARG A 29 -4.68 11.26 -14.02
N ALA A 30 -3.99 10.13 -13.96
CA ALA A 30 -2.56 10.01 -14.26
C ALA A 30 -1.69 11.08 -13.58
N SER A 31 -2.08 11.48 -12.36
CA SER A 31 -1.49 12.61 -11.62
C SER A 31 -0.44 12.12 -10.62
N GLN A 32 0.71 12.78 -10.63
CA GLN A 32 1.79 12.53 -9.67
C GLN A 32 1.62 13.43 -8.44
N SER A 33 1.07 12.89 -7.36
CA SER A 33 0.84 13.64 -6.12
C SER A 33 1.79 13.22 -5.01
N ALA A 34 2.60 14.16 -4.50
CA ALA A 34 3.43 13.91 -3.31
C ALA A 34 2.59 13.62 -2.06
N TRP A 35 1.37 14.18 -1.99
CA TRP A 35 0.46 13.93 -0.87
C TRP A 35 -0.03 12.49 -0.83
N PHE A 36 -0.25 11.86 -1.99
CA PHE A 36 -0.63 10.44 -2.04
C PHE A 36 0.43 9.58 -1.36
N TRP A 37 1.69 9.77 -1.72
CA TRP A 37 2.80 9.03 -1.15
C TRP A 37 2.96 9.25 0.35
N ARG A 38 2.77 10.49 0.83
CA ARG A 38 2.80 10.79 2.27
C ARG A 38 1.69 10.07 3.04
N ILE A 39 0.45 10.12 2.54
CA ILE A 39 -0.70 9.46 3.16
C ILE A 39 -0.51 7.94 3.16
N LEU A 40 -0.04 7.37 2.06
CA LEU A 40 0.27 5.94 1.94
C LEU A 40 1.36 5.48 2.91
N ARG A 41 2.46 6.24 3.04
CA ARG A 41 3.52 5.89 4.01
C ARG A 41 3.02 6.01 5.46
N ALA A 42 2.19 7.02 5.75
CA ALA A 42 1.55 7.14 7.06
C ALA A 42 0.61 5.96 7.35
N SER A 43 -0.17 5.49 6.37
CA SER A 43 -1.05 4.34 6.55
C SER A 43 -0.27 3.04 6.77
N GLN A 44 0.82 2.82 6.02
CA GLN A 44 1.69 1.64 6.20
C GLN A 44 2.34 1.64 7.59
N LEU A 45 2.83 2.80 8.06
CA LEU A 45 3.36 2.93 9.41
C LEU A 45 2.28 2.62 10.47
N ALA A 46 1.05 3.13 10.28
CA ALA A 46 -0.06 2.84 11.18
C ALA A 46 -0.39 1.34 11.25
N VAL A 47 -0.36 0.64 10.11
CA VAL A 47 -0.52 -0.83 10.06
C VAL A 47 0.56 -1.54 10.88
N VAL A 48 1.83 -1.14 10.77
CA VAL A 48 2.93 -1.70 11.55
C VAL A 48 2.73 -1.47 13.04
N ILE A 49 2.38 -0.23 13.44
CA ILE A 49 2.12 0.11 14.84
C ILE A 49 0.94 -0.71 15.38
N GLN A 50 -0.14 -0.85 14.61
CA GLN A 50 -1.31 -1.62 15.01
C GLN A 50 -0.97 -3.10 15.24
N ALA A 51 -0.23 -3.72 14.32
CA ALA A 51 0.21 -5.11 14.46
C ALA A 51 1.14 -5.29 15.67
N ALA A 52 2.05 -4.35 15.92
CA ALA A 52 2.93 -4.37 17.09
C ALA A 52 2.13 -4.25 18.41
N LEU A 53 1.15 -3.36 18.49
CA LEU A 53 0.26 -3.24 19.64
C LEU A 53 -0.55 -4.52 19.86
N GLY A 54 -1.06 -5.14 18.79
CA GLY A 54 -1.73 -6.45 18.85
C GLY A 54 -0.82 -7.55 19.39
N ALA A 55 0.43 -7.61 18.93
CA ALA A 55 1.43 -8.55 19.43
C ALA A 55 1.73 -8.34 20.93
N VAL A 56 1.88 -7.09 21.38
CA VAL A 56 2.06 -6.76 22.81
C VAL A 56 0.86 -7.23 23.64
N LEU A 57 -0.37 -7.05 23.15
CA LEU A 57 -1.57 -7.52 23.83
C LEU A 57 -1.62 -9.05 23.94
N LEU A 58 -1.26 -9.77 22.88
CA LEU A 58 -1.15 -11.24 22.87
C LEU A 58 -0.14 -11.73 23.90
N LEU A 59 1.06 -11.12 23.94
CA LEU A 59 2.10 -11.44 24.91
C LEU A 59 1.67 -11.11 26.35
N ALA A 60 0.83 -10.09 26.54
CA ALA A 60 0.20 -9.76 27.81
C ALA A 60 -0.98 -10.68 28.19
N GLY A 61 -1.17 -11.81 27.49
CA GLY A 61 -2.15 -12.85 27.82
C GLY A 61 -3.55 -12.62 27.25
N HIS A 62 -3.75 -11.62 26.39
CA HIS A 62 -5.03 -11.44 25.70
C HIS A 62 -5.21 -12.51 24.64
N LYS A 63 -6.40 -13.12 24.57
CA LYS A 63 -6.72 -14.19 23.62
C LYS A 63 -7.87 -13.76 22.69
N PRO A 64 -7.61 -12.91 21.69
CA PRO A 64 -8.60 -12.58 20.69
C PRO A 64 -8.90 -13.80 19.79
N PRO A 65 -10.02 -13.80 19.05
CA PRO A 65 -10.30 -14.84 18.05
C PRO A 65 -9.16 -14.96 17.03
N GLY A 66 -8.85 -16.17 16.58
CA GLY A 66 -7.76 -16.40 15.62
C GLY A 66 -7.91 -15.62 14.31
N LEU A 67 -9.16 -15.40 13.87
CA LEU A 67 -9.45 -14.58 12.69
C LEU A 67 -9.07 -13.11 12.88
N HIS A 68 -9.23 -12.55 14.08
CA HIS A 68 -8.80 -11.19 14.39
C HIS A 68 -7.29 -11.03 14.20
N VAL A 69 -6.51 -12.00 14.70
CA VAL A 69 -5.05 -12.03 14.55
C VAL A 69 -4.66 -12.18 13.09
N LEU A 70 -5.29 -13.12 12.37
CA LEU A 70 -5.01 -13.35 10.95
C LEU A 70 -5.24 -12.08 10.12
N TYR A 71 -6.42 -11.47 10.24
CA TYR A 71 -6.77 -10.25 9.51
C TYR A 71 -5.97 -9.02 9.97
N GLY A 72 -5.46 -9.01 11.21
CA GLY A 72 -4.57 -7.97 11.71
C GLY A 72 -3.13 -8.05 11.17
N VAL A 73 -2.64 -9.25 10.85
CA VAL A 73 -1.26 -9.46 10.37
C VAL A 73 -1.17 -9.47 8.84
N LEU A 74 -2.17 -10.00 8.13
CA LEU A 74 -2.18 -10.05 6.66
C LEU A 74 -1.87 -8.71 5.95
N PRO A 75 -2.33 -7.54 6.44
CA PRO A 75 -1.99 -6.25 5.84
C PRO A 75 -0.49 -5.95 5.75
N LEU A 76 0.33 -6.52 6.65
CA LEU A 76 1.79 -6.41 6.57
C LEU A 76 2.34 -7.15 5.35
N LEU A 77 1.88 -8.39 5.14
CA LEU A 77 2.28 -9.21 3.99
C LEU A 77 1.84 -8.56 2.67
N VAL A 78 0.58 -8.10 2.59
CA VAL A 78 0.06 -7.39 1.42
C VAL A 78 0.91 -6.16 1.12
N SER A 79 1.22 -5.35 2.13
CA SER A 79 2.05 -4.14 1.97
C SER A 79 3.46 -4.48 1.51
N PHE A 80 4.05 -5.56 2.05
CA PHE A 80 5.38 -6.02 1.66
C PHE A 80 5.42 -6.45 0.19
N PHE A 81 4.51 -7.33 -0.23
CA PHE A 81 4.47 -7.80 -1.62
C PHE A 81 4.13 -6.67 -2.59
N ALA A 82 3.25 -5.75 -2.22
CA ALA A 82 2.96 -4.57 -3.02
C ALA A 82 4.21 -3.70 -3.23
N GLU A 83 5.04 -3.52 -2.20
CA GLU A 83 6.29 -2.77 -2.32
C GLU A 83 7.29 -3.48 -3.25
N GLN A 84 7.38 -4.83 -3.20
CA GLN A 84 8.21 -5.59 -4.13
C GLN A 84 7.73 -5.41 -5.58
N LEU A 85 6.42 -5.52 -5.81
CA LEU A 85 5.83 -5.29 -7.13
C LEU A 85 6.04 -3.86 -7.62
N ARG A 86 5.97 -2.86 -6.74
CA ARG A 86 6.24 -1.46 -7.06
C ARG A 86 7.68 -1.29 -7.54
N ILE A 87 8.66 -1.88 -6.85
CA ILE A 87 10.08 -1.82 -7.24
C ILE A 87 10.28 -2.47 -8.63
N SER A 88 9.58 -3.57 -8.92
CA SER A 88 9.64 -4.24 -10.22
C SER A 88 8.84 -3.54 -11.34
N ALA A 89 8.03 -2.53 -11.03
CA ALA A 89 7.11 -1.91 -11.99
C ALA A 89 7.83 -1.31 -13.21
N ALA A 90 9.03 -0.73 -13.00
CA ALA A 90 9.84 -0.19 -14.08
C ALA A 90 10.20 -1.26 -15.10
N GLN A 91 10.77 -2.38 -14.64
CA GLN A 91 11.16 -3.49 -15.51
C GLN A 91 9.94 -4.06 -16.26
N MET A 92 8.81 -4.24 -15.58
CA MET A 92 7.59 -4.73 -16.22
C MET A 92 7.11 -3.82 -17.37
N VAL A 93 7.22 -2.49 -17.22
CA VAL A 93 6.84 -1.55 -18.29
C VAL A 93 7.85 -1.56 -19.44
N LEU A 94 9.14 -1.70 -19.14
CA LEU A 94 10.18 -1.85 -20.16
C LEU A 94 9.96 -3.11 -20.99
N ASP A 95 9.76 -4.25 -20.33
CA ASP A 95 9.50 -5.55 -20.97
C ASP A 95 8.24 -5.47 -21.86
N GLN A 96 7.16 -4.86 -21.34
CA GLN A 96 5.91 -4.66 -22.10
C GLN A 96 6.08 -3.79 -23.35
N ARG A 97 7.07 -2.88 -23.36
CA ARG A 97 7.36 -1.99 -24.49
C ARG A 97 8.53 -2.46 -25.35
N GLY A 98 9.11 -3.63 -25.04
CA GLY A 98 10.22 -4.20 -25.81
C GLY A 98 11.56 -3.51 -25.59
N PHE A 99 11.75 -2.80 -24.47
CA PHE A 99 13.04 -2.19 -24.14
C PHE A 99 13.92 -3.17 -23.36
N GLU A 100 15.11 -3.46 -23.90
CA GLU A 100 16.09 -4.35 -23.26
C GLU A 100 16.70 -3.77 -21.98
N SER A 101 16.70 -2.44 -21.83
CA SER A 101 17.28 -1.77 -20.68
C SER A 101 16.76 -0.34 -20.50
N PRO A 102 16.87 0.24 -19.29
CA PRO A 102 16.60 1.67 -19.06
C PRO A 102 17.44 2.59 -19.94
N GLN A 103 18.67 2.18 -20.30
CA GLN A 103 19.55 2.95 -21.18
C GLN A 103 19.02 3.05 -22.61
N ALA A 104 18.25 2.05 -23.08
CA ALA A 104 17.56 2.12 -24.36
C ALA A 104 16.51 3.25 -24.37
N VAL A 105 15.81 3.45 -23.25
CA VAL A 105 14.83 4.54 -23.09
C VAL A 105 15.53 5.90 -23.18
N GLY A 106 16.71 6.07 -22.58
CA GLY A 106 17.47 7.32 -22.63
C GLY A 106 17.95 7.76 -24.02
N LYS A 107 17.84 6.90 -25.04
CA LYS A 107 18.14 7.22 -26.44
C LYS A 107 16.93 7.70 -27.23
N LEU A 108 15.73 7.61 -26.67
CA LEU A 108 14.49 8.04 -27.32
C LEU A 108 14.36 9.57 -27.34
N PRO A 109 13.51 10.14 -28.20
CA PRO A 109 13.09 11.53 -28.07
C PRO A 109 12.47 11.83 -26.69
N ASP A 110 12.67 13.04 -26.16
CA ASP A 110 12.22 13.45 -24.81
C ASP A 110 10.74 13.15 -24.52
N THR A 111 9.88 13.29 -25.53
CA THR A 111 8.44 13.02 -25.42
C THR A 111 8.16 11.55 -25.13
N GLU A 112 8.87 10.64 -25.80
CA GLU A 112 8.75 9.20 -25.62
C GLU A 112 9.35 8.75 -24.28
N GLN A 113 10.48 9.33 -23.88
CA GLN A 113 11.07 9.09 -22.55
C GLN A 113 10.08 9.43 -21.44
N ARG A 114 9.47 10.62 -21.51
CA ARG A 114 8.46 11.06 -20.54
C ARG A 114 7.25 10.13 -20.53
N ALA A 115 6.82 9.64 -21.69
CA ALA A 115 5.71 8.69 -21.76
C ALA A 115 6.02 7.35 -21.09
N VAL A 116 7.26 6.86 -21.17
CA VAL A 116 7.69 5.65 -20.44
C VAL A 116 7.71 5.91 -18.94
N VAL A 117 8.31 7.02 -18.49
CA VAL A 117 8.36 7.37 -17.07
C VAL A 117 6.95 7.51 -16.48
N LEU A 118 6.04 8.20 -17.17
CA LEU A 118 4.65 8.34 -16.73
C LEU A 118 3.95 6.98 -16.61
N ALA A 119 4.20 6.05 -17.55
CA ALA A 119 3.64 4.71 -17.49
C ALA A 119 4.17 3.90 -16.30
N VAL A 120 5.47 4.02 -15.99
CA VAL A 120 6.07 3.41 -14.79
C VAL A 120 5.40 3.96 -13.54
N MET A 121 5.37 5.28 -13.38
CA MET A 121 4.79 5.90 -12.18
C MET A 121 3.30 5.59 -12.04
N GLN A 122 2.54 5.55 -13.15
CA GLN A 122 1.13 5.18 -13.11
C GLN A 122 0.93 3.71 -12.68
N ARG A 123 1.84 2.81 -13.08
CA ARG A 123 1.82 1.42 -12.63
C ARG A 123 2.19 1.28 -11.15
N GLU A 124 3.19 2.02 -10.67
CA GLU A 124 3.54 2.07 -9.26
C GLU A 124 2.36 2.52 -8.39
N VAL A 125 1.70 3.62 -8.77
CA VAL A 125 0.51 4.12 -8.05
C VAL A 125 -0.61 3.08 -8.08
N GLY A 126 -0.88 2.46 -9.24
CA GLY A 126 -1.91 1.43 -9.36
C GLY A 126 -1.70 0.23 -8.42
N ILE A 127 -0.46 -0.27 -8.33
CA ILE A 127 -0.09 -1.36 -7.40
C ILE A 127 -0.39 -0.96 -5.95
N MET A 128 0.05 0.24 -5.55
CA MET A 128 -0.12 0.71 -4.17
C MET A 128 -1.59 1.00 -3.83
N VAL A 129 -2.38 1.48 -4.78
CA VAL A 129 -3.83 1.69 -4.60
C VAL A 129 -4.55 0.38 -4.34
N ILE A 130 -4.29 -0.64 -5.17
CA ILE A 130 -4.90 -1.96 -5.00
C ILE A 130 -4.54 -2.53 -3.62
N ALA A 131 -3.27 -2.45 -3.23
CA ALA A 131 -2.82 -2.90 -1.92
C ALA A 131 -3.51 -2.15 -0.76
N ALA A 132 -3.64 -0.82 -0.86
CA ALA A 132 -4.35 -0.03 0.15
C ALA A 132 -5.82 -0.46 0.27
N LEU A 133 -6.53 -0.65 -0.85
CA LEU A 133 -7.92 -1.10 -0.83
C LEU A 133 -8.08 -2.49 -0.22
N VAL A 134 -7.21 -3.45 -0.56
CA VAL A 134 -7.19 -4.77 0.08
C VAL A 134 -6.96 -4.64 1.59
N ASN A 135 -6.02 -3.79 2.01
CA ASN A 135 -5.75 -3.57 3.43
C ASN A 135 -6.95 -2.96 4.17
N VAL A 136 -7.71 -2.05 3.57
CA VAL A 136 -8.95 -1.52 4.18
C VAL A 136 -9.92 -2.67 4.47
N LEU A 137 -10.12 -3.58 3.51
CA LEU A 137 -11.02 -4.72 3.68
C LEU A 137 -10.52 -5.65 4.79
N LEU A 138 -9.22 -5.97 4.82
CA LEU A 138 -8.62 -6.82 5.85
C LEU A 138 -8.75 -6.21 7.25
N LEU A 139 -8.40 -4.92 7.39
CA LEU A 139 -8.51 -4.21 8.66
C LEU A 139 -9.97 -4.09 9.13
N GLY A 140 -10.90 -3.86 8.20
CA GLY A 140 -12.34 -3.89 8.49
C GLY A 140 -12.80 -5.26 8.97
N ARG A 141 -12.32 -6.34 8.36
CA ARG A 141 -12.59 -7.72 8.82
C ARG A 141 -11.99 -8.00 10.20
N ALA A 142 -10.79 -7.49 10.48
CA ALA A 142 -10.19 -7.58 11.82
C ALA A 142 -11.07 -6.87 12.87
N ALA A 143 -11.56 -5.67 12.56
CA ALA A 143 -12.44 -4.91 13.46
C ALA A 143 -13.77 -5.62 13.74
N MET A 144 -14.35 -6.32 12.76
CA MET A 144 -15.58 -7.09 12.92
C MET A 144 -15.40 -8.45 13.62
N THR A 145 -14.16 -8.88 13.86
CA THR A 145 -13.83 -10.19 14.47
C THR A 145 -13.18 -10.07 15.85
N HIS A 146 -13.26 -8.89 16.48
CA HIS A 146 -12.67 -8.56 17.79
C HIS A 146 -13.54 -9.02 18.97
#